data_AF-A0A0B7BPP1-F1
#
_entry.id   AF-A0A0B7BPP1-F1
#
_cell.length_a   1.000
_cell.length_b   1.000
_cell.length_c   1.000
_cell.angle_alpha   90.00
_cell.angle_beta   90.00
_cell.angle_gamma   90.00
#
_symmetry.space_group_name_H-M   'P 1'
#
loop_
_entity.id
_entity.type
_entity.pdbx_description
1 polymer ?
#
loop_
_entity_poly.entity_id
_entity_poly.type
_entity_poly.pdbx_seq_one_letter_code
_entity_poly.pdbx_strand_id
1 'polypeptide(L)'
;HAEIPVEHCLCNHLTNSNVSGATSLLLAETVEKWIWKTIKHLRDKCDRLKVKNVNNVMEVEFDKDGVKKTTVDSTVYQVTLTTKPGDAVYEAKIQVYNSNKTAVVVGDVLRTNMYKGQVECIDDHQLHPFCFCM
;
A
#
# COMPACT_ATOMS: atom_id res chain seq x y z
N HIS A 1 21.17 -21.94 7.15
CA HIS A 1 20.42 -20.80 7.73
C HIS A 1 19.44 -20.34 6.67
N ALA A 2 18.14 -20.42 6.93
CA ALA A 2 17.13 -19.86 6.05
C ALA A 2 16.87 -18.42 6.52
N GLU A 3 17.14 -17.44 5.65
CA GLU A 3 16.77 -16.05 5.90
C GLU A 3 15.28 -15.91 5.58
N ILE A 4 14.46 -15.66 6.60
CA ILE A 4 13.05 -15.32 6.41
C ILE A 4 13.02 -13.83 6.03
N PRO A 5 12.46 -13.48 4.86
CA PRO A 5 12.32 -12.08 4.50
C PRO A 5 11.50 -11.31 5.55
N VAL A 6 11.87 -10.07 5.83
CA VAL A 6 11.31 -9.24 6.92
C VAL A 6 9.78 -9.07 6.78
N GLU A 7 9.28 -9.11 5.55
CA GLU A 7 7.85 -9.10 5.23
C GLU A 7 7.06 -10.28 5.82
N HIS A 8 7.74 -11.38 6.17
CA HIS A 8 7.16 -12.60 6.74
C HIS A 8 7.41 -12.78 8.25
N CYS A 9 8.01 -11.79 8.93
CA CYS A 9 8.16 -11.83 10.39
C CYS A 9 6.83 -11.52 11.10
N LEU A 10 6.38 -12.45 11.95
CA LEU A 10 5.14 -12.36 12.74
C LEU A 10 5.25 -11.48 14.01
N CYS A 11 6.40 -10.84 14.26
CA CYS A 11 6.67 -10.08 15.49
C CYS A 11 6.63 -8.55 15.31
N ASN A 12 6.13 -8.03 14.19
CA ASN A 12 6.13 -6.59 13.99
C ASN A 12 5.09 -5.91 14.88
N HIS A 13 5.54 -4.96 15.70
CA HIS A 13 4.65 -4.14 16.53
C HIS A 13 4.07 -3.01 15.67
N LEU A 14 2.74 -2.90 15.65
CA LEU A 14 2.03 -1.81 14.99
C LEU A 14 1.68 -0.75 16.03
N THR A 15 2.23 0.45 15.86
CA THR A 15 1.89 1.59 16.71
C THR A 15 1.07 2.60 15.92
N ASN A 16 -0.02 3.09 16.52
CA ASN A 16 -0.81 4.17 15.91
C ASN A 16 0.10 5.38 15.73
N SER A 17 0.24 5.84 14.50
CA SER A 17 1.16 6.91 14.16
C SER A 17 0.37 8.19 13.91
N ASN A 18 0.61 9.22 14.73
CA ASN A 18 0.10 10.56 14.45
C ASN A 18 1.01 11.20 13.39
N VAL A 19 0.79 10.83 12.12
CA VAL A 19 1.61 11.30 10.99
C VAL A 19 1.19 12.68 10.51
N SER A 20 2.15 13.43 9.97
CA SER A 20 1.87 14.72 9.36
C SER A 20 0.98 14.57 8.11
N GLY A 21 0.22 15.62 7.77
CA GLY A 21 -0.57 15.63 6.53
C GLY A 21 0.25 15.41 5.26
N ALA A 22 1.52 15.88 5.24
CA ALA A 22 2.44 15.65 4.13
C ALA A 22 2.84 14.17 4.01
N THR A 23 3.06 13.49 5.14
CA THR A 23 3.34 12.04 5.16
C THR A 23 2.13 11.26 4.67
N SER A 24 0.93 11.56 5.18
CA SER A 24 -0.30 10.91 4.72
C SER A 24 -0.52 11.06 3.22
N LEU A 25 -0.25 12.26 2.67
CA LEU A 25 -0.34 12.51 1.23
C LEU A 25 0.69 11.69 0.44
N LEU A 26 1.94 11.63 0.91
CA LEU A 26 3.00 10.84 0.28
C LEU A 26 2.63 9.34 0.23
N LEU A 27 2.11 8.79 1.33
CA LEU A 27 1.66 7.40 1.41
C LEU A 27 0.51 7.15 0.42
N ALA A 28 -0.50 8.01 0.43
CA ALA A 28 -1.65 7.92 -0.48
C ALA A 28 -1.22 7.95 -1.96
N GLU A 29 -0.39 8.91 -2.35
CA GLU A 29 0.12 9.00 -3.72
C GLU A 29 0.95 7.79 -4.14
N THR A 30 1.69 7.20 -3.20
CA THR A 30 2.52 6.03 -3.45
C THR A 30 1.64 4.82 -3.79
N VAL A 31 0.53 4.62 -3.07
CA VAL A 31 -0.44 3.56 -3.38
C VAL A 31 -1.15 3.82 -4.72
N GLU A 32 -1.61 5.05 -5.00
CA GLU A 32 -2.23 5.38 -6.29
C GLU A 32 -1.30 5.06 -7.47
N LYS A 33 -0.03 5.50 -7.37
CA LYS A 33 0.98 5.29 -8.41
C LYS A 33 1.24 3.81 -8.60
N TRP A 34 1.31 3.03 -7.51
CA TRP A 34 1.49 1.59 -7.57
C TRP A 34 0.30 0.91 -8.28
N ILE A 35 -0.94 1.18 -7.86
CA ILE A 35 -2.16 0.61 -8.46
C ILE A 35 -2.21 0.92 -9.95
N TRP A 36 -1.99 2.19 -10.33
CA TRP A 36 -2.05 2.61 -11.73
C TRP A 36 -0.95 1.97 -12.59
N LYS A 37 0.20 1.64 -12.00
CA LYS A 37 1.27 0.89 -12.66
C LYS A 37 0.91 -0.59 -12.80
N THR A 38 0.26 -1.18 -11.81
CA THR A 38 -0.18 -2.58 -11.81
C THR A 38 -1.17 -2.86 -12.94
N ILE A 39 -2.17 -2.00 -13.13
CA ILE A 39 -3.19 -2.17 -14.19
C ILE A 39 -2.80 -1.54 -15.53
N LYS A 40 -1.51 -1.33 -15.82
CA LYS A 40 -1.05 -0.56 -17.00
C LYS A 40 -1.62 -1.04 -18.34
N HIS A 41 -1.91 -2.33 -18.47
CA HIS A 41 -2.45 -2.96 -19.68
C HIS A 41 -3.98 -2.97 -19.76
N LEU A 42 -4.67 -2.52 -18.71
CA LEU A 42 -6.13 -2.50 -18.60
C LEU A 42 -6.68 -1.07 -18.49
N ARG A 43 -5.86 -0.06 -18.75
CA ARG A 43 -6.21 1.37 -18.57
C ARG A 43 -7.31 1.86 -19.51
N ASP A 44 -7.59 1.12 -20.57
CA ASP A 44 -8.70 1.32 -21.51
C ASP A 44 -10.04 0.79 -20.98
N LYS A 45 -10.01 -0.10 -19.96
CA LYS A 45 -11.19 -0.70 -19.34
C LYS A 45 -11.42 -0.24 -17.91
N CYS A 46 -10.33 0.06 -17.20
CA CYS A 46 -10.34 0.41 -15.79
C CYS A 46 -10.16 1.91 -15.59
N ASP A 47 -11.06 2.49 -14.79
CA ASP A 47 -10.99 3.86 -14.33
C ASP A 47 -9.78 4.10 -13.42
N ARG A 48 -9.29 5.35 -13.45
CA ARG A 48 -8.18 5.75 -12.59
C ARG A 48 -8.67 5.95 -11.15
N LEU A 49 -8.30 5.03 -10.28
CA LEU A 49 -8.57 5.15 -8.84
C LEU A 49 -7.79 6.31 -8.22
N LYS A 50 -8.49 7.07 -7.38
CA LYS A 50 -8.00 8.21 -6.61
C LYS A 50 -8.30 8.04 -5.15
N VAL A 51 -7.36 8.36 -4.27
CA VAL A 51 -7.56 8.31 -2.82
C VAL A 51 -8.63 9.33 -2.47
N LYS A 52 -9.68 8.83 -1.80
CA LYS A 52 -10.75 9.61 -1.21
C LYS A 52 -10.37 10.02 0.20
N ASN A 53 -9.91 9.06 1.02
CA ASN A 53 -9.51 9.28 2.41
C ASN A 53 -8.34 8.35 2.77
N VAL A 54 -7.46 8.80 3.67
CA VAL A 54 -6.55 7.92 4.42
C VAL A 54 -7.24 7.58 5.73
N ASN A 55 -7.59 6.31 5.91
CA ASN A 55 -8.42 5.84 7.02
C ASN A 55 -7.59 5.58 8.29
N ASN A 56 -6.41 4.98 8.14
CA ASN A 56 -5.51 4.66 9.24
C ASN A 56 -4.05 4.64 8.77
N VAL A 57 -3.13 5.00 9.66
CA VAL A 57 -1.68 4.91 9.43
C VAL A 57 -1.02 4.39 10.70
N MET A 58 -0.31 3.28 10.57
CA MET A 58 0.46 2.67 11.65
C MET A 58 1.92 2.62 11.25
N GLU A 59 2.82 2.92 12.20
CA GLU A 59 4.24 2.67 12.02
C GLU A 59 4.52 1.20 12.36
N VAL A 60 5.34 0.55 11.53
CA VAL A 60 5.76 -0.83 11.71
C VAL A 60 7.11 -0.81 12.42
N GLU A 61 7.10 -1.18 13.69
CA GLU A 61 8.32 -1.33 14.48
C GLU A 61 8.85 -2.75 14.32
N PHE A 62 10.11 -2.86 13.88
CA PHE A 62 10.82 -4.13 13.80
C PHE A 62 11.63 -4.34 15.07
N ASP A 63 11.44 -5.49 15.73
CA ASP A 63 12.24 -5.88 16.88
C ASP A 63 13.72 -5.93 16.51
N LYS A 64 14.55 -5.25 17.30
CA LYS A 64 15.98 -5.00 17.03
C LYS A 64 16.87 -6.23 17.28
N ASP A 65 16.29 -7.37 17.65
CA ASP A 65 17.05 -8.58 17.93
C ASP A 65 17.30 -9.36 16.63
N GLY A 66 18.51 -9.19 16.09
CA GLY A 66 19.08 -10.07 15.06
C GLY A 66 19.16 -9.51 13.64
N VAL A 67 18.49 -8.40 13.33
CA VAL A 67 18.61 -7.75 12.01
C VAL A 67 19.74 -6.73 12.08
N LYS A 68 20.84 -6.99 11.35
CA LYS A 68 21.84 -5.96 11.05
C LYS A 68 21.08 -4.76 10.48
N LYS A 69 21.02 -3.66 11.23
CA LYS A 69 20.53 -2.37 10.74
C LYS A 69 21.17 -2.10 9.38
N THR A 70 20.45 -2.35 8.30
CA THR A 70 20.80 -1.77 7.02
C THR A 70 20.78 -0.27 7.26
N THR A 71 21.89 0.38 6.94
CA THR A 71 22.27 1.77 7.24
C THR A 71 21.37 2.83 6.60
N VAL A 72 20.15 2.48 6.24
CA VAL A 72 19.22 3.34 5.54
C VAL A 72 18.17 3.83 6.53
N ASP A 73 18.21 5.14 6.80
CA ASP A 73 17.23 5.84 7.61
C ASP A 73 15.87 5.80 6.89
N SER A 74 15.06 4.81 7.25
CA SER A 74 13.73 4.58 6.66
C SER A 74 12.76 4.07 7.70
N THR A 75 11.50 4.47 7.54
CA THR A 75 10.37 4.04 8.36
C THR A 75 9.37 3.28 7.51
N VAL A 76 8.83 2.17 8.00
CA VAL A 76 7.78 1.42 7.31
C VAL A 76 6.44 1.77 7.92
N TYR A 77 5.48 2.15 7.08
CA TYR A 77 4.12 2.43 7.47
C TYR A 77 3.17 1.39 6.89
N GLN A 78 2.21 0.93 7.68
CA GLN A 78 1.01 0.28 7.19
C GLN A 78 -0.09 1.33 7.06
N VAL A 79 -0.59 1.53 5.84
CA VAL A 79 -1.66 2.48 5.54
C VAL A 79 -2.92 1.75 5.13
N THR A 80 -4.05 2.19 5.69
CA THR A 80 -5.38 1.83 5.20
C THR A 80 -6.00 3.06 4.55
N LEU A 81 -6.48 2.94 3.32
CA LEU A 81 -7.07 4.06 2.59
C LEU A 81 -8.29 3.65 1.77
N THR A 82 -9.16 4.60 1.48
CA THR A 82 -10.34 4.44 0.63
C THR A 82 -10.11 5.18 -0.66
N THR A 83 -10.45 4.58 -1.80
CA THR A 83 -10.36 5.20 -3.12
C THR A 83 -11.72 5.48 -3.74
N LYS A 84 -11.75 6.31 -4.78
CA LYS A 84 -12.88 6.56 -5.66
C LYS A 84 -12.43 6.42 -7.11
N PRO A 85 -13.31 5.99 -8.04
CA PRO A 85 -14.67 5.50 -7.79
C PRO A 85 -14.71 4.16 -7.04
N GLY A 86 -15.90 3.76 -6.58
CA GLY A 86 -16.16 2.42 -6.04
C GLY A 86 -15.89 2.19 -4.55
N ASP A 87 -15.37 3.18 -3.82
CA ASP A 87 -15.08 3.11 -2.38
C ASP A 87 -14.25 1.87 -2.00
N ALA A 88 -13.29 1.50 -2.86
CA ALA A 88 -12.38 0.39 -2.60
C ALA A 88 -11.45 0.74 -1.44
N VAL A 89 -11.38 -0.14 -0.43
CA VAL A 89 -10.53 0.02 0.75
C VAL A 89 -9.28 -0.83 0.55
N TYR A 90 -8.11 -0.21 0.65
CA TYR A 90 -6.82 -0.87 0.50
C TYR A 90 -6.01 -0.82 1.78
N GLU A 91 -5.25 -1.88 2.01
CA GLU A 91 -4.14 -1.93 2.96
C GLU A 91 -2.83 -2.11 2.19
N ALA A 92 -1.81 -1.34 2.56
CA ALA A 92 -0.48 -1.43 1.97
C ALA A 92 0.60 -1.15 3.01
N LYS A 93 1.76 -1.79 2.86
CA LYS A 93 2.98 -1.42 3.59
C LYS A 93 3.87 -0.58 2.69
N ILE A 94 4.38 0.53 3.22
CA ILE A 94 5.14 1.52 2.47
C ILE A 94 6.39 1.86 3.26
N GLN A 95 7.56 1.67 2.65
CA GLN A 95 8.83 2.12 3.20
C GLN A 95 9.10 3.54 2.72
N VAL A 96 9.27 4.46 3.68
CA VAL A 96 9.60 5.86 3.45
C VAL A 96 11.07 6.07 3.81
N TYR A 97 11.86 6.55 2.85
CA TYR A 97 13.27 6.86 3.01
C TYR A 97 13.43 8.32 3.43
N ASN A 98 13.90 8.56 4.65
CA ASN A 98 14.00 9.92 5.22
C ASN A 98 15.05 10.77 4.50
N SER A 99 16.10 10.14 3.96
CA SER A 99 17.23 10.81 3.31
C SER A 99 16.87 11.54 2.01
N ASN A 100 15.97 10.99 1.21
CA ASN A 100 15.60 11.51 -0.11
C ASN A 100 14.09 11.73 -0.27
N LYS A 101 13.31 11.52 0.79
CA LYS A 101 11.84 11.64 0.81
C LYS A 101 11.15 10.78 -0.25
N THR A 102 11.74 9.64 -0.62
CA THR A 102 11.09 8.68 -1.51
C THR A 102 10.28 7.68 -0.69
N ALA A 103 9.22 7.17 -1.31
CA ALA A 103 8.37 6.14 -0.72
C ALA A 103 8.13 5.05 -1.74
N VAL A 104 8.14 3.79 -1.28
CA VAL A 104 7.90 2.61 -2.11
C VAL A 104 6.97 1.66 -1.38
N VAL A 105 6.02 1.06 -2.10
CA VAL A 105 5.26 -0.07 -1.58
C VAL A 105 6.23 -1.25 -1.35
N VAL A 106 6.15 -1.87 -0.19
CA VAL A 106 6.89 -3.09 0.16
C VAL A 106 5.88 -4.22 0.39
N GLY A 107 6.03 -5.32 -0.34
CA GLY A 107 5.02 -6.39 -0.38
C GLY A 107 3.79 -6.03 -1.21
N ASP A 108 2.64 -6.56 -0.82
CA ASP A 108 1.39 -6.46 -1.58
C ASP A 108 0.53 -5.25 -1.18
N VAL A 109 -0.29 -4.78 -2.13
CA VAL A 109 -1.42 -3.89 -1.88
C VAL A 109 -2.68 -4.72 -1.91
N LEU A 110 -3.40 -4.79 -0.79
CA LEU A 110 -4.54 -5.66 -0.61
C LEU A 110 -5.83 -4.85 -0.58
N ARG A 111 -6.80 -5.18 -1.43
CA ARG A 111 -8.17 -4.67 -1.26
C ARG A 111 -8.88 -5.47 -0.18
N THR A 112 -9.44 -4.79 0.82
CA THR A 112 -10.03 -5.42 2.00
C THR A 112 -11.56 -5.48 1.98
N ASN A 113 -12.21 -4.88 0.97
CA ASN A 113 -13.66 -4.90 0.80
C ASN A 113 -14.10 -5.52 -0.55
N MET A 114 -15.35 -6.01 -0.59
CA MET A 114 -15.92 -6.65 -1.78
C MET A 114 -15.99 -5.73 -3.00
N TYR A 115 -15.88 -6.31 -4.19
CA TYR A 115 -15.89 -5.58 -5.47
C TYR A 115 -17.28 -5.15 -5.93
N LYS A 116 -18.33 -5.91 -5.57
CA LYS A 116 -19.74 -5.60 -5.91
C LYS A 116 -19.98 -5.27 -7.39
N GLY A 117 -19.47 -6.10 -8.31
CA GLY A 117 -19.67 -5.92 -9.76
C GLY A 117 -18.80 -4.86 -10.42
N GLN A 118 -17.90 -4.20 -9.69
CA GLN A 118 -17.05 -3.13 -10.23
C GLN A 118 -15.97 -3.60 -11.22
N VAL A 119 -15.83 -4.91 -11.47
CA VAL A 119 -14.67 -5.51 -12.15
C VAL A 119 -15.08 -6.39 -13.34
N GLU A 120 -16.34 -6.34 -13.77
CA GLU A 120 -16.92 -7.25 -14.78
C GLU A 120 -16.33 -7.09 -16.20
N CYS A 121 -15.67 -5.96 -16.47
CA CYS A 121 -15.00 -5.67 -17.75
C CYS A 121 -13.66 -6.40 -17.94
N ILE A 122 -13.14 -7.07 -16.90
CA ILE A 122 -11.84 -7.73 -16.93
C ILE A 122 -11.92 -9.20 -16.48
N ASP A 123 -11.31 -10.09 -17.26
CA ASP A 123 -11.26 -11.53 -16.96
C ASP A 123 -10.08 -11.90 -16.05
N ASP A 124 -9.09 -11.01 -15.89
CA ASP A 124 -7.93 -11.26 -15.05
C ASP A 124 -8.27 -11.08 -13.56
N HIS A 125 -8.56 -12.19 -12.90
CA HIS A 125 -8.93 -12.23 -11.49
C HIS A 125 -7.85 -11.66 -10.55
N GLN A 126 -6.57 -11.69 -10.94
CA GLN A 126 -5.49 -11.11 -10.13
C GLN A 126 -5.54 -9.58 -10.12
N LEU A 127 -6.16 -8.98 -11.15
CA LEU A 127 -6.27 -7.53 -11.32
C LEU A 127 -7.64 -6.98 -10.90
N HIS A 128 -8.61 -7.84 -10.59
CA HIS A 128 -9.91 -7.46 -10.00
C HIS A 128 -9.79 -6.50 -8.82
N PRO A 129 -8.89 -6.70 -7.83
CA PRO A 129 -8.78 -5.79 -6.71
C PRO A 129 -8.56 -4.32 -7.11
N PHE A 130 -7.91 -4.09 -8.26
CA PHE A 130 -7.33 -2.81 -8.67
C PHE A 130 -8.10 -2.09 -9.77
N CYS A 131 -9.15 -2.72 -10.32
CA CYS A 131 -9.94 -2.16 -11.41
C CYS A 131 -11.28 -1.64 -10.91
N PHE A 132 -11.74 -0.55 -11.52
CA PHE A 132 -13.14 -0.15 -11.51
C PHE A 132 -13.54 0.03 -12.97
N CYS A 133 -14.55 -0.69 -13.44
CA CYS A 133 -14.98 -0.63 -14.83
C CYS A 133 -15.67 0.70 -15.14
N MET A 134 -15.30 1.28 -16.30
CA MET A 134 -15.94 2.46 -16.89
C MET A 134 -17.31 2.14 -17.47
#